data_AF-A0A8T5QCB6-F1
#
_entry.id   AF-A0A8T5QCB6-F1
#
_cell.length_a   1.000
_cell.length_b   1.000
_cell.length_c   1.000
_cell.angle_alpha   90.00
_cell.angle_beta   90.00
_cell.angle_gamma   90.00
#
_symmetry.space_group_name_H-M   'P 1'
#
loop_
_entity.id
_entity.type
_entity.pdbx_description
1 polymer ?
#
loop_
_entity_poly.entity_id
_entity_poly.type
_entity_poly.pdbx_seq_one_letter_code
_entity_poly.pdbx_strand_id
1 'polypeptide(L)'
;MKRTVLMWKADHAGCGWARIEMISKYLNKYYGDELETRTSNVMNPDEWVEKDKDGKIIGPKIHLTIHQRQYGTPNLQNFRVLQRNLKIPCIYEIDDYLHGVSRWSTAYQAYNPHTQKERFKNIDLYLKEANAVTVTTDYLKGLYSAYNGKIYVLPNCIDFDEV
;
A
#
# COMPACT_ATOMS: atom_id res chain seq x y z
N MET A 1 16.67 -18.14 3.43
CA MET A 1 16.72 -16.72 3.01
C MET A 1 15.49 -16.05 3.58
N LYS A 2 15.68 -14.95 4.31
CA LYS A 2 14.59 -14.18 4.93
C LYS A 2 13.74 -13.53 3.83
N ARG A 3 12.42 -13.60 3.93
CA ARG A 3 11.52 -12.90 2.99
C ARG A 3 11.43 -11.44 3.40
N THR A 4 11.37 -10.53 2.43
CA THR A 4 11.35 -9.08 2.69
C THR A 4 10.05 -8.48 2.17
N VAL A 5 9.33 -7.78 3.02
CA VAL A 5 8.08 -7.07 2.70
C VAL A 5 8.31 -5.57 2.86
N LEU A 6 8.06 -4.82 1.80
CA LEU A 6 8.05 -3.37 1.84
C LEU A 6 6.63 -2.88 2.12
N MET A 7 6.46 -2.04 3.14
CA MET A 7 5.19 -1.40 3.45
C MET A 7 5.31 0.10 3.19
N TRP A 8 4.77 0.54 2.05
CA TRP A 8 4.84 1.92 1.61
C TRP A 8 3.65 2.73 2.09
N LYS A 9 3.92 3.63 3.02
CA LYS A 9 2.95 4.48 3.71
C LYS A 9 2.70 5.77 2.93
N ALA A 10 1.44 6.19 2.91
CA ALA A 10 1.06 7.52 2.47
C ALA A 10 1.00 8.52 3.64
N ASP A 11 0.68 8.04 4.84
CA ASP A 11 0.50 8.89 6.01
C ASP A 11 1.80 9.02 6.82
N HIS A 12 2.09 10.25 7.26
CA HIS A 12 3.31 10.58 8.00
C HIS A 12 3.10 10.68 9.53
N ALA A 13 1.85 10.66 9.98
CA ALA A 13 1.47 10.73 11.39
C ALA A 13 0.07 10.13 11.64
N GLY A 14 -0.30 10.02 12.91
CA GLY A 14 -1.65 9.63 13.33
C GLY A 14 -2.01 8.18 13.00
N CYS A 15 -3.32 7.92 12.87
CA CYS A 15 -3.86 6.57 12.74
C CYS A 15 -3.36 5.82 11.50
N GLY A 16 -3.24 6.49 10.36
CA GLY A 16 -2.74 5.87 9.13
C GLY A 16 -1.28 5.44 9.25
N TRP A 17 -0.44 6.27 9.87
CA TRP A 17 0.95 5.91 10.16
C TRP A 17 1.05 4.70 11.08
N ALA A 18 0.29 4.70 12.19
CA ALA A 18 0.30 3.62 13.17
C ALA A 18 -0.15 2.29 12.55
N ARG A 19 -1.12 2.32 11.63
CA ARG A 19 -1.66 1.12 10.98
C ARG A 19 -0.62 0.28 10.25
N ILE A 20 0.34 0.91 9.59
CA ILE A 20 1.41 0.18 8.88
C ILE A 20 2.58 -0.13 9.82
N GLU A 21 2.95 0.82 10.68
CA GLU A 21 4.09 0.66 11.59
C GLU A 21 3.85 -0.44 12.62
N MET A 22 2.69 -0.46 13.26
CA MET A 22 2.34 -1.45 14.27
C MET A 22 2.38 -2.87 13.69
N ILE A 23 1.82 -3.07 12.49
CA ILE A 23 1.87 -4.36 11.79
C ILE A 23 3.32 -4.74 11.45
N SER A 24 4.12 -3.79 10.95
CA SER A 24 5.54 -4.02 10.65
C SER A 24 6.31 -4.45 11.89
N LYS A 25 6.19 -3.72 13.00
CA LYS A 25 6.86 -4.05 14.26
C LYS A 25 6.42 -5.40 14.80
N TYR A 26 5.12 -5.68 14.80
CA TYR A 26 4.58 -6.97 15.21
C TYR A 26 5.19 -8.11 14.37
N LEU A 27 5.18 -7.97 13.04
CA LEU A 27 5.73 -8.99 12.15
C LEU A 27 7.23 -9.22 12.36
N ASN A 28 8.02 -8.16 12.51
CA ASN A 28 9.44 -8.29 12.82
C ASN A 28 9.68 -8.92 14.21
N LYS A 29 8.86 -8.60 15.22
CA LYS A 29 8.99 -9.13 16.59
C LYS A 29 8.74 -10.64 16.64
N TYR A 30 7.69 -11.12 15.96
CA TYR A 30 7.24 -12.51 16.09
C TYR A 30 7.73 -13.42 14.96
N TYR A 31 8.08 -12.86 13.79
CA TYR A 31 8.51 -13.63 12.62
C TYR A 31 9.89 -13.19 12.09
N GLY A 32 10.67 -12.46 12.90
CA GLY A 32 11.94 -11.84 12.50
C GLY A 32 13.03 -12.81 12.02
N ASP A 33 12.92 -14.11 12.28
CA ASP A 33 13.85 -15.10 11.74
C ASP A 33 13.53 -15.48 10.28
N GLU A 34 12.27 -15.32 9.85
CA GLU A 34 11.76 -15.73 8.54
C GLU A 34 11.36 -14.54 7.64
N LEU A 35 10.97 -13.42 8.25
CA LEU A 35 10.34 -12.27 7.62
C LEU A 35 10.98 -10.96 8.08
N GLU A 36 11.32 -10.10 7.14
CA GLU A 36 11.76 -8.73 7.36
C GLU A 36 10.70 -7.79 6.81
N THR A 37 10.17 -6.89 7.64
CA THR A 37 9.32 -5.81 7.16
C THR A 37 10.08 -4.49 7.22
N ARG A 38 9.97 -3.72 6.14
CA ARG A 38 10.53 -2.37 6.04
C ARG A 38 9.41 -1.40 5.72
N THR A 39 9.34 -0.30 6.45
CA THR A 39 8.39 0.78 6.16
C THR A 39 9.12 1.91 5.44
N SER A 40 8.43 2.56 4.50
CA SER A 40 8.95 3.77 3.87
C SER A 40 7.80 4.73 3.55
N ASN A 41 8.12 6.02 3.51
CA ASN A 41 7.24 7.07 2.99
C ASN A 41 7.60 7.44 1.54
N VAL A 42 8.80 7.07 1.09
CA VAL A 42 9.32 7.38 -0.24
C VAL A 42 9.56 6.07 -0.99
N MET A 43 9.07 5.99 -2.22
CA MET A 43 9.35 4.85 -3.09
C MET A 43 10.33 5.24 -4.17
N ASN A 44 11.49 4.59 -4.15
CA ASN A 44 12.46 4.61 -5.22
C ASN A 44 12.77 3.17 -5.63
N PRO A 45 12.25 2.67 -6.78
CA PRO A 45 12.47 1.30 -7.21
C PRO A 45 13.95 0.89 -7.30
N ASP A 46 14.86 1.83 -7.57
CA ASP A 46 16.31 1.58 -7.64
C ASP A 46 16.93 1.15 -6.31
N GLU A 47 16.32 1.50 -5.18
CA GLU A 47 16.79 1.08 -3.85
C GLU A 47 16.42 -0.37 -3.55
N TRP A 48 15.37 -0.87 -4.19
CA TRP A 48 14.74 -2.16 -3.93
C TRP A 48 15.16 -3.25 -4.93
N VAL A 49 16.22 -3.00 -5.68
CA VAL A 49 16.86 -3.96 -6.59
C VAL A 49 18.27 -4.27 -6.14
N GLU A 50 18.69 -5.50 -6.40
CA GLU A 50 20.07 -5.93 -6.36
C GLU A 50 20.72 -5.59 -7.69
N LYS A 51 21.94 -5.04 -7.62
CA LYS A 51 22.76 -4.68 -8.78
C LYS A 51 24.08 -5.44 -8.70
N ASP A 52 24.58 -5.91 -9.84
CA ASP A 52 25.94 -6.46 -9.90
C ASP A 52 27.01 -5.35 -9.82
N LYS A 53 28.28 -5.75 -9.90
CA LYS A 53 29.44 -4.83 -9.87
C LYS A 53 29.42 -3.78 -11.00
N ASP A 54 28.69 -4.04 -12.08
CA ASP A 54 28.58 -3.18 -13.26
C ASP A 54 27.29 -2.33 -13.21
N GLY A 55 26.53 -2.41 -12.12
CA GLY A 55 25.30 -1.64 -11.89
C GLY A 55 24.05 -2.22 -12.56
N LYS A 56 24.14 -3.39 -13.19
CA LYS A 56 23.01 -4.05 -13.84
C LYS A 56 22.11 -4.70 -12.79
N ILE A 57 20.80 -4.52 -12.93
CA ILE A 57 19.80 -5.14 -12.06
C ILE A 57 19.84 -6.67 -12.24
N ILE A 58 20.10 -7.39 -11.15
CA ILE A 58 20.15 -8.86 -11.12
C ILE A 58 18.94 -9.48 -10.42
N GLY A 59 18.18 -8.69 -9.65
CA GLY A 59 16.95 -9.16 -9.02
C GLY A 59 16.34 -8.12 -8.07
N PRO A 60 15.14 -8.38 -7.53
CA PRO A 60 14.56 -7.55 -6.48
C PRO A 60 15.12 -7.92 -5.10
N LYS A 61 15.32 -6.93 -4.22
CA LYS A 61 15.61 -7.13 -2.78
C LYS A 61 14.37 -7.45 -1.96
N ILE A 62 13.19 -7.21 -2.54
CA ILE A 62 11.89 -7.34 -1.88
C ILE A 62 11.06 -8.42 -2.55
N HIS A 63 10.27 -9.10 -1.75
CA HIS A 63 9.45 -10.24 -2.17
C HIS A 63 7.96 -9.87 -2.27
N LEU A 64 7.55 -8.79 -1.61
CA LEU A 64 6.18 -8.28 -1.57
C LEU A 64 6.21 -6.79 -1.25
N THR A 65 5.26 -6.03 -1.79
CA THR A 65 5.03 -4.63 -1.38
C THR A 65 3.56 -4.39 -1.03
N ILE A 66 3.31 -3.61 0.03
CA ILE A 66 2.00 -3.17 0.49
C ILE A 66 1.94 -1.65 0.35
N HIS A 67 0.94 -1.15 -0.38
CA HIS A 67 0.79 0.26 -0.71
C HIS A 67 -0.41 0.83 0.04
N GLN A 68 -0.18 1.57 1.12
CA GLN A 68 -1.23 2.26 1.85
C GLN A 68 -1.69 3.48 1.07
N ARG A 69 -2.96 3.50 0.64
CA ARG A 69 -3.69 4.67 0.13
C ARG A 69 -2.90 5.55 -0.85
N GLN A 70 -2.11 4.93 -1.71
CA GLN A 70 -1.34 5.67 -2.71
C GLN A 70 -2.28 6.16 -3.83
N TYR A 71 -2.09 7.40 -4.29
CA TYR A 71 -2.89 7.98 -5.38
C TYR A 71 -2.13 8.99 -6.25
N GLY A 72 -0.86 9.29 -5.94
CA GLY A 72 -0.03 10.16 -6.75
C GLY A 72 0.38 9.50 -8.07
N THR A 73 0.44 10.28 -9.16
CA THR A 73 0.86 9.77 -10.47
C THR A 73 2.28 9.21 -10.48
N PRO A 74 3.30 9.88 -9.89
CA PRO A 74 4.63 9.29 -9.75
C PRO A 74 4.59 7.98 -8.96
N ASN A 75 3.72 7.90 -7.96
CA ASN A 75 3.62 6.72 -7.13
C ASN A 75 3.06 5.53 -7.92
N LEU A 76 2.05 5.76 -8.76
CA LEU A 76 1.47 4.74 -9.63
C LEU A 76 2.49 4.22 -10.65
N GLN A 77 3.37 5.09 -11.16
CA GLN A 77 4.47 4.66 -12.02
C GLN A 77 5.44 3.74 -11.28
N ASN A 78 5.84 4.10 -10.06
CA ASN A 78 6.70 3.26 -9.23
C ASN A 78 6.05 1.90 -8.91
N PHE A 79 4.76 1.90 -8.54
CA PHE A 79 3.97 0.67 -8.37
C PHE A 79 4.05 -0.24 -9.60
N ARG A 80 3.88 0.32 -10.81
CA ARG A 80 3.94 -0.44 -12.06
C ARG A 80 5.35 -0.96 -12.36
N VAL A 81 6.40 -0.20 -12.01
CA VAL A 81 7.79 -0.68 -12.14
C VAL A 81 8.01 -1.92 -11.27
N LEU A 82 7.65 -1.85 -9.98
CA LEU A 82 7.77 -2.99 -9.07
C LEU A 82 6.98 -4.20 -9.58
N GLN A 83 5.73 -3.98 -9.98
CA GLN A 83 4.85 -5.06 -10.38
C GLN A 83 5.21 -5.68 -11.73
N ARG A 84 5.39 -4.85 -12.76
CA ARG A 84 5.48 -5.30 -14.15
C ARG A 84 6.91 -5.59 -14.58
N ASN A 85 7.87 -4.78 -14.13
CA ASN A 85 9.27 -4.93 -14.53
C ASN A 85 9.99 -5.87 -13.58
N LEU A 86 9.81 -5.70 -12.27
CA LEU A 86 10.48 -6.53 -11.26
C LEU A 86 9.68 -7.77 -10.83
N LYS A 87 8.43 -7.92 -11.32
CA LYS A 87 7.55 -9.06 -11.01
C LYS A 87 7.28 -9.23 -9.51
N ILE A 88 7.35 -8.15 -8.75
CA ILE A 88 7.05 -8.15 -7.31
C ILE A 88 5.53 -8.09 -7.14
N PRO A 89 4.91 -8.99 -6.37
CA PRO A 89 3.50 -8.86 -6.00
C PRO A 89 3.26 -7.55 -5.24
N CYS A 90 2.25 -6.80 -5.66
CA CYS A 90 1.85 -5.55 -5.03
C CYS A 90 0.44 -5.66 -4.45
N ILE A 91 0.29 -5.41 -3.15
CA ILE A 91 -0.97 -5.30 -2.44
C ILE A 91 -1.32 -3.82 -2.27
N TYR A 92 -2.57 -3.46 -2.52
CA TYR A 92 -3.08 -2.13 -2.24
C TYR A 92 -3.96 -2.15 -0.99
N GLU A 93 -3.63 -1.33 0.00
CA GLU A 93 -4.43 -1.17 1.22
C GLU A 93 -5.24 0.13 1.12
N ILE A 94 -6.56 0.01 1.33
CA ILE A 94 -7.46 1.16 1.37
C ILE A 94 -8.59 0.97 2.38
N ASP A 95 -8.59 1.84 3.39
CA ASP A 95 -9.52 1.75 4.53
C ASP A 95 -10.59 2.83 4.60
N ASP A 96 -10.63 3.75 3.64
CA ASP A 96 -11.71 4.74 3.53
C ASP A 96 -12.41 4.63 2.19
N TYR A 97 -13.73 4.84 2.19
CA TYR A 97 -14.47 5.00 0.95
C TYR A 97 -14.29 6.41 0.37
N LEU A 98 -13.13 6.65 -0.23
CA LEU A 98 -12.75 7.98 -0.73
C LEU A 98 -13.70 8.49 -1.83
N HIS A 99 -14.29 7.61 -2.62
CA HIS A 99 -15.21 7.98 -3.71
C HIS A 99 -16.56 8.51 -3.20
N GLY A 100 -16.94 8.16 -1.97
CA GLY A 100 -18.22 8.55 -1.37
C GLY A 100 -18.10 9.58 -0.27
N VAL A 101 -16.97 10.28 -0.15
CA VAL A 101 -16.84 11.36 0.84
C VAL A 101 -17.96 12.38 0.59
N SER A 102 -18.77 12.63 1.62
CA SER A 102 -19.93 13.50 1.54
C SER A 102 -19.54 14.98 1.47
N ARG A 103 -20.34 15.80 0.77
CA ARG A 103 -20.09 17.25 0.60
C ARG A 103 -19.99 18.05 1.91
N TRP A 104 -20.65 17.59 2.97
CA TRP A 104 -20.62 18.22 4.29
C TRP A 104 -19.37 17.87 5.10
N SER A 105 -18.61 16.84 4.71
CA SER A 105 -17.37 16.47 5.39
C SER A 105 -16.28 17.50 5.11
N THR A 106 -15.49 17.85 6.14
CA THR A 106 -14.30 18.67 5.98
C THR A 106 -13.29 18.04 5.01
N ALA A 107 -13.28 16.70 4.94
CA ALA A 107 -12.43 15.96 4.00
C ALA A 107 -12.89 16.09 2.54
N TYR A 108 -14.12 16.55 2.25
CA TYR A 108 -14.63 16.65 0.89
C TYR A 108 -13.76 17.51 0.01
N GLN A 109 -13.23 18.63 0.51
CA GLN A 109 -12.38 19.50 -0.29
C GLN A 109 -11.11 18.78 -0.78
N ALA A 110 -10.53 17.92 0.07
CA ALA A 110 -9.36 17.12 -0.28
C ALA A 110 -9.69 15.92 -1.19
N TYR A 111 -10.93 15.42 -1.14
CA TYR A 111 -11.38 14.21 -1.84
C TYR A 111 -12.61 14.45 -2.73
N ASN A 112 -12.71 15.63 -3.34
CA ASN A 112 -13.83 15.95 -4.22
C ASN A 112 -13.58 15.32 -5.60
N PRO A 113 -14.39 14.35 -6.05
CA PRO A 113 -14.16 13.64 -7.32
C PRO A 113 -14.28 14.54 -8.55
N HIS A 114 -14.95 15.69 -8.43
CA HIS A 114 -15.08 16.64 -9.54
C HIS A 114 -13.82 17.47 -9.77
N THR A 115 -13.08 17.80 -8.70
CA THR A 115 -11.86 18.61 -8.77
C THR A 115 -10.59 17.77 -8.72
N GLN A 116 -10.64 16.57 -8.15
CA GLN A 116 -9.49 15.66 -7.99
C GLN A 116 -9.54 14.48 -8.97
N LYS A 117 -9.97 14.70 -10.22
CA LYS A 117 -10.22 13.63 -11.20
C LYS A 117 -9.04 12.67 -11.39
N GLU A 118 -7.83 13.18 -11.53
CA GLU A 118 -6.62 12.34 -11.70
C GLU A 118 -6.31 11.50 -10.45
N ARG A 119 -6.58 12.03 -9.25
CA ARG A 119 -6.43 11.27 -8.00
C ARG A 119 -7.34 10.04 -8.00
N PHE A 120 -8.62 10.22 -8.32
CA PHE A 120 -9.60 9.14 -8.34
C PHE A 120 -9.31 8.13 -9.45
N LYS A 121 -8.90 8.60 -10.63
CA LYS A 121 -8.42 7.74 -11.71
C LYS A 121 -7.23 6.88 -11.26
N ASN A 122 -6.28 7.45 -10.52
CA ASN A 122 -5.14 6.70 -10.00
C ASN A 122 -5.57 5.68 -8.94
N ILE A 123 -6.48 6.03 -8.02
CA ILE A 123 -7.03 5.07 -7.04
C ILE A 123 -7.69 3.89 -7.76
N ASP A 124 -8.51 4.17 -8.78
CA ASP A 124 -9.16 3.14 -9.59
C ASP A 124 -8.13 2.22 -10.28
N LEU A 125 -7.02 2.79 -10.77
CA LEU A 125 -5.93 2.03 -11.37
C LEU A 125 -5.18 1.18 -10.34
N TYR A 126 -4.92 1.70 -9.14
CA TYR A 126 -4.34 0.91 -8.05
C TYR A 126 -5.23 -0.27 -7.67
N LEU A 127 -6.52 -0.03 -7.45
CA LEU A 127 -7.49 -1.07 -7.14
C LEU A 127 -7.52 -2.16 -8.22
N LYS A 128 -7.57 -1.77 -9.50
CA LYS A 128 -7.64 -2.70 -10.64
C LYS A 128 -6.35 -3.48 -10.86
N GLU A 129 -5.20 -2.83 -10.71
CA GLU A 129 -3.91 -3.42 -11.07
C GLU A 129 -3.30 -4.22 -9.93
N ALA A 130 -3.64 -3.97 -8.67
CA ALA A 130 -3.08 -4.68 -7.53
C ALA A 130 -3.31 -6.21 -7.60
N ASN A 131 -2.31 -6.98 -7.16
CA ASN A 131 -2.42 -8.44 -7.10
C ASN A 131 -3.45 -8.89 -6.05
N ALA A 132 -3.65 -8.07 -5.02
CA ALA A 132 -4.74 -8.15 -4.06
C ALA A 132 -5.02 -6.77 -3.47
N VAL A 133 -6.21 -6.58 -2.94
CA VAL A 133 -6.60 -5.39 -2.18
C VAL A 133 -6.95 -5.82 -0.76
N THR A 134 -6.50 -5.04 0.23
CA THR A 134 -6.94 -5.20 1.62
C THR A 134 -7.79 -4.01 2.02
N VAL A 135 -8.87 -4.28 2.74
CA VAL A 135 -9.80 -3.30 3.30
C VAL A 135 -10.14 -3.68 4.73
N THR A 136 -10.71 -2.77 5.51
CA THR A 136 -11.02 -3.02 6.92
C THR A 136 -12.41 -3.58 7.20
N THR A 137 -13.33 -3.53 6.24
CA THR A 137 -14.71 -3.98 6.45
C THR A 137 -15.28 -4.71 5.23
N ASP A 138 -16.25 -5.59 5.44
CA ASP A 138 -17.02 -6.22 4.36
C ASP A 138 -17.78 -5.19 3.51
N TYR A 139 -18.20 -4.08 4.11
CA TYR A 139 -18.83 -2.98 3.38
C TYR A 139 -17.89 -2.38 2.33
N LEU A 140 -16.64 -2.07 2.70
CA LEU A 140 -15.62 -1.59 1.76
C LEU A 140 -15.29 -2.63 0.69
N LYS A 141 -15.25 -3.92 1.06
CA LYS A 141 -15.05 -5.01 0.10
C LYS A 141 -16.18 -5.03 -0.94
N GLY A 142 -17.43 -4.86 -0.53
CA GLY A 142 -18.58 -4.77 -1.43
C GLY A 142 -18.52 -3.56 -2.36
N LEU A 143 -18.09 -2.41 -1.87
CA LEU A 143 -17.92 -1.21 -2.69
C LEU A 143 -16.80 -1.35 -3.73
N TYR A 144 -15.70 -2.00 -3.36
CA TYR A 144 -14.52 -2.13 -4.22
C TYR A 144 -14.48 -3.41 -5.07
N SER A 145 -15.42 -4.34 -4.90
CA SER A 145 -15.44 -5.62 -5.64
C SER A 145 -15.53 -5.46 -7.16
N ALA A 146 -16.05 -4.32 -7.65
CA ALA A 146 -16.08 -4.00 -9.07
C ALA A 146 -14.68 -3.74 -9.67
N TYR A 147 -13.67 -3.45 -8.84
CA TYR A 147 -12.32 -3.12 -9.29
C TYR A 147 -11.38 -4.32 -9.24
N ASN A 148 -11.51 -5.20 -8.23
CA ASN A 148 -10.63 -6.34 -8.04
C ASN A 148 -11.38 -7.56 -7.50
N GLY A 149 -11.09 -8.75 -8.02
CA GLY A 149 -11.67 -10.00 -7.54
C GLY A 149 -10.99 -10.58 -6.29
N LYS A 150 -9.81 -10.06 -5.92
CA LYS A 150 -8.98 -10.54 -4.80
C LYS A 150 -8.94 -9.51 -3.68
N ILE A 151 -10.07 -9.34 -3.00
CA ILE A 151 -10.22 -8.41 -1.88
C ILE A 151 -10.36 -9.16 -0.56
N TYR A 152 -9.49 -8.84 0.39
CA TYR A 152 -9.44 -9.44 1.72
C TYR A 152 -9.79 -8.40 2.78
N VAL A 153 -10.60 -8.81 3.75
CA VAL A 153 -10.98 -7.96 4.88
C VAL A 153 -9.98 -8.22 6.01
N LEU A 154 -9.24 -7.17 6.39
CA LEU A 154 -8.31 -7.13 7.51
C LEU A 154 -8.80 -6.03 8.47
N PRO A 155 -9.61 -6.37 9.48
CA PRO A 155 -10.12 -5.38 10.43
C PRO A 155 -8.98 -4.61 11.12
N ASN A 156 -9.23 -3.33 11.40
CA ASN A 156 -8.29 -2.53 12.17
C ASN A 156 -8.09 -3.16 13.55
N CYS A 157 -6.85 -3.14 14.03
CA CYS A 157 -6.50 -3.55 15.37
C CYS A 157 -5.87 -2.39 16.13
N ILE A 158 -5.77 -2.56 17.45
CA ILE A 158 -5.06 -1.68 18.36
C ILE A 158 -4.05 -2.55 19.08
N ASP A 159 -2.81 -2.07 19.19
CA ASP A 159 -1.80 -2.68 20.04
C ASP A 159 -1.86 -2.01 21.41
N PHE A 160 -2.19 -2.80 22.43
CA PHE A 160 -2.27 -2.33 23.82
C PHE A 160 -0.91 -2.32 24.52
N ASP A 161 0.11 -2.96 23.94
CA ASP A 161 1.47 -3.03 24.51
C ASP A 161 2.35 -1.84 24.08
N GLU A 162 1.92 -1.03 23.10
CA GLU A 162 2.62 0.19 22.65
C GLU A 162 2.13 1.50 23.31
N VAL A 163 1.34 1.41 24.40
CA VAL A 163 0.85 2.59 25.16
C VAL A 163 1.82 3.00 26.26
#